data_AF-A0A968PAM3-F1
#
_entry.id   AF-A0A968PAM3-F1
#
_cell.length_a   1.000
_cell.length_b   1.000
_cell.length_c   1.000
_cell.angle_alpha   90.00
_cell.angle_beta   90.00
_cell.angle_gamma   90.00
#
_symmetry.space_group_name_H-M   'P 1'
#
loop_
_entity.id
_entity.type
_entity.pdbx_description
1 polymer ?
#
loop_
_entity_poly.entity_id
_entity_poly.type
_entity_poly.pdbx_seq_one_letter_code
_entity_poly.pdbx_strand_id
1 'polypeptide(L)'
;MPKPNLYQSLHTTVVGESGQPAEVQIRTREMNLIAEEGIAAHWHYKEGRVEPRPGDPNILWLRQLLEWQKEVDDPRTFLATLKLDLYPDEVYVFTPKGDVHSFPRGATPLDFAYRIHTDLGHRCSGARINGKLVPLRTALQNGDMVEIVTGPNRSPSRDSLNFVATSRAKSKIRQWLNTQQKNEAEAIGRRILERHLKKIHVSVRKTFEGERMAEYLRSEGLPRIEELFQRLGYGKTPVRHVLTRVLAPEQLEAGEAPAR
;
A
#
# COMPACT_ATOMS: atom_id res chain seq x y z
N MET A 1 -7.12 41.91 6.03
CA MET A 1 -5.80 41.33 5.70
C MET A 1 -6.02 39.99 5.03
N PRO A 2 -5.28 39.64 3.96
CA PRO A 2 -5.41 38.35 3.29
C PRO A 2 -5.06 37.22 4.26
N LYS A 3 -5.75 36.08 4.16
CA LYS A 3 -5.38 34.88 4.93
C LYS A 3 -4.13 34.23 4.31
N PRO A 4 -3.42 33.36 5.06
CA PRO A 4 -2.18 32.72 4.58
C PRO A 4 -2.29 31.94 3.27
N ASN A 5 -3.49 31.46 2.93
CA ASN A 5 -3.81 30.79 1.66
C ASN A 5 -4.17 31.77 0.52
N LEU A 6 -3.81 33.04 0.66
CA LEU A 6 -4.19 34.15 -0.23
C LEU A 6 -5.70 34.41 -0.36
N TYR A 7 -6.53 33.82 0.51
CA TYR A 7 -7.96 34.12 0.54
C TYR A 7 -8.18 35.59 0.90
N GLN A 8 -8.94 36.28 0.04
CA GLN A 8 -9.28 37.68 0.17
C GLN A 8 -10.78 37.86 0.01
N SER A 9 -11.42 38.39 1.05
CA SER A 9 -12.81 38.82 1.02
C SER A 9 -13.05 39.82 2.14
N LEU A 10 -13.99 40.74 1.93
CA LEU A 10 -14.54 41.58 2.99
C LEU A 10 -15.70 40.84 3.63
N HIS A 11 -15.62 40.62 4.94
CA HIS A 11 -16.65 39.95 5.72
C HIS A 11 -17.37 41.00 6.57
N THR A 12 -18.69 41.00 6.51
CA THR A 12 -19.52 41.82 7.38
C THR A 12 -20.79 41.06 7.76
N THR A 13 -21.30 41.30 8.96
CA THR A 13 -22.56 40.72 9.42
C THR A 13 -23.62 41.82 9.43
N VAL A 14 -24.71 41.58 8.72
CA VAL A 14 -25.87 42.47 8.71
C VAL A 14 -27.03 41.80 9.42
N VAL A 15 -27.85 42.58 10.13
CA VAL A 15 -29.07 42.08 10.78
C VAL A 15 -30.25 42.47 9.89
N GLY A 16 -30.99 41.46 9.41
CA GLY A 16 -32.17 41.69 8.58
C GLY A 16 -33.38 42.17 9.40
N GLU A 17 -34.43 42.61 8.71
CA GLU A 17 -35.67 43.12 9.34
C GLU A 17 -36.35 42.12 10.28
N SER A 18 -36.12 40.82 10.10
CA SER A 18 -36.59 39.73 10.97
C SER A 18 -35.73 39.50 12.22
N GLY A 19 -34.66 40.26 12.42
CA GLY A 19 -33.74 40.13 13.55
C GLY A 19 -32.71 38.99 13.42
N GLN A 20 -32.69 38.26 12.29
CA GLN A 20 -31.71 37.20 12.06
C GLN A 20 -30.40 37.78 11.48
N PRO A 21 -29.23 37.42 12.03
CA PRO A 21 -27.95 37.85 11.48
C PRO A 21 -27.62 37.05 10.20
N ALA A 22 -27.20 37.75 9.15
CA ALA A 22 -26.70 37.19 7.90
C ALA A 22 -25.27 37.67 7.64
N GLU A 23 -24.36 36.73 7.37
CA GLU A 23 -23.00 37.05 6.99
C GLU A 23 -22.92 37.33 5.49
N VAL A 24 -22.33 38.46 5.12
CA VAL A 24 -22.12 38.89 3.74
C VAL A 24 -20.63 38.91 3.44
N GLN A 25 -20.24 38.19 2.39
CA GLN A 25 -18.86 38.12 1.91
C GLN A 25 -18.77 38.78 0.54
N ILE A 26 -17.96 39.84 0.44
CA ILE A 26 -17.74 40.58 -0.80
C ILE A 26 -16.35 40.26 -1.32
N ARG A 27 -16.23 39.84 -2.58
CA ARG A 27 -14.96 39.50 -3.23
C ARG A 27 -15.03 39.79 -4.74
N THR A 28 -13.89 40.11 -5.36
CA THR A 28 -13.81 40.24 -6.83
C THR A 28 -13.86 38.86 -7.49
N ARG A 29 -14.06 38.81 -8.81
CA ARG A 29 -14.04 37.53 -9.56
C ARG A 29 -12.71 36.79 -9.43
N GLU A 30 -11.60 37.53 -9.44
CA GLU A 30 -10.25 36.98 -9.25
C GLU A 30 -10.05 36.40 -7.84
N MET A 31 -10.50 37.14 -6.81
CA MET A 31 -10.48 36.64 -5.43
C MET A 31 -11.37 35.40 -5.27
N ASN A 32 -12.49 35.33 -5.98
CA ASN A 32 -13.35 34.15 -5.99
C ASN A 32 -12.63 32.95 -6.62
N LEU A 33 -11.91 33.13 -7.73
CA LEU A 33 -11.15 32.05 -8.37
C LEU A 33 -10.08 31.50 -7.42
N ILE A 34 -9.31 32.37 -6.77
CA ILE A 34 -8.29 31.97 -5.79
C ILE A 34 -8.93 31.26 -4.58
N ALA A 35 -10.11 31.73 -4.14
CA ALA A 35 -10.80 31.14 -3.00
C ALA A 35 -11.41 29.75 -3.28
N GLU A 36 -11.86 29.49 -4.51
CA GLU A 36 -12.46 28.21 -4.91
C GLU A 36 -11.41 27.21 -5.43
N GLU A 37 -10.42 27.69 -6.20
CA GLU A 37 -9.50 26.84 -6.98
C GLU A 37 -8.03 26.98 -6.56
N GLY A 38 -7.70 27.91 -5.66
CA GLY A 38 -6.33 28.14 -5.21
C GLY A 38 -5.46 28.89 -6.23
N ILE A 39 -4.16 28.92 -5.98
CA ILE A 39 -3.18 29.73 -6.74
C ILE A 39 -2.92 29.12 -8.13
N ALA A 40 -3.08 27.80 -8.27
CA ALA A 40 -2.83 27.05 -9.51
C ALA A 40 -3.79 27.39 -10.66
N ALA A 41 -5.02 27.82 -10.36
CA ALA A 41 -5.99 28.23 -11.38
C ALA A 41 -5.55 29.46 -12.19
N HIS A 42 -4.72 30.31 -11.61
CA HIS A 42 -4.16 31.48 -12.29
C HIS A 42 -3.12 31.09 -13.37
N TRP A 43 -2.54 29.87 -13.27
CA TRP A 43 -1.59 29.34 -14.25
C TRP A 43 -2.29 28.90 -15.54
N HIS A 44 -3.44 28.23 -15.43
CA HIS A 44 -4.16 27.66 -16.57
C HIS A 44 -4.77 28.74 -17.51
N TYR A 45 -4.99 29.96 -16.99
CA TYR A 45 -5.58 31.07 -17.75
C TYR A 45 -4.54 31.85 -18.60
N LYS A 46 -3.24 31.78 -18.28
CA LYS A 46 -2.19 32.56 -18.95
C LYS A 46 -1.32 31.78 -19.95
N GLU A 47 -1.56 30.49 -20.16
CA GLU A 47 -0.91 29.74 -21.25
C GLU A 47 -1.33 30.22 -22.66
N GLY A 48 -2.33 31.09 -22.77
CA GLY A 48 -2.74 31.75 -24.00
C GLY A 48 -1.98 33.04 -24.32
N ARG A 49 -0.67 32.93 -24.61
CA ARG A 49 0.22 33.98 -25.18
C ARG A 49 0.60 35.14 -24.24
N VAL A 50 1.92 35.34 -24.09
CA VAL A 50 2.69 36.59 -24.32
C VAL A 50 4.08 36.42 -23.70
N GLU A 51 5.13 36.67 -24.48
CA GLU A 51 6.53 36.66 -24.04
C GLU A 51 6.79 37.66 -22.90
N PRO A 52 7.66 37.34 -21.93
CA PRO A 52 7.81 38.14 -20.72
C PRO A 52 8.56 39.46 -20.98
N ARG A 53 8.03 40.59 -20.48
CA ARG A 53 8.66 41.92 -20.53
C ARG A 53 9.24 42.33 -19.16
N PRO A 54 10.30 43.17 -19.10
CA PRO A 54 10.87 43.63 -17.83
C PRO A 54 9.87 44.52 -17.08
N GLY A 55 9.58 44.18 -15.82
CA GLY A 55 8.43 44.70 -15.06
C GLY A 55 7.36 43.64 -14.77
N ASP A 56 7.60 42.41 -15.22
CA ASP A 56 6.77 41.24 -14.99
C ASP A 56 6.47 41.03 -13.49
N PRO A 57 5.20 40.83 -13.08
CA PRO A 57 4.87 40.35 -11.74
C PRO A 57 5.60 39.05 -11.36
N ASN A 58 6.17 38.35 -12.35
CA ASN A 58 7.15 37.27 -12.22
C ASN A 58 8.48 37.67 -11.51
N ILE A 59 8.72 38.92 -11.15
CA ILE A 59 9.81 39.33 -10.23
C ILE A 59 9.26 39.77 -8.86
N LEU A 60 8.00 40.21 -8.82
CA LEU A 60 7.29 40.60 -7.59
C LEU A 60 6.93 39.39 -6.72
N TRP A 61 6.50 38.27 -7.30
CA TRP A 61 6.25 37.04 -6.54
C TRP A 61 7.53 36.51 -5.89
N LEU A 62 8.68 36.54 -6.58
CA LEU A 62 9.96 36.09 -6.03
C LEU A 62 10.42 37.00 -4.87
N ARG A 63 10.10 38.31 -4.96
CA ARG A 63 10.32 39.27 -3.87
C ARG A 63 9.38 39.06 -2.69
N GLN A 64 8.11 38.74 -2.91
CA GLN A 64 7.17 38.37 -1.85
C GLN A 64 7.53 37.03 -1.19
N LEU A 65 8.08 36.08 -1.95
CA LEU A 65 8.58 34.80 -1.46
C LEU A 65 9.84 34.98 -0.56
N LEU A 66 10.67 35.98 -0.88
CA LEU A 66 11.78 36.45 -0.06
C LEU A 66 11.34 37.24 1.18
N GLU A 67 10.21 37.94 1.14
CA GLU A 67 9.62 38.61 2.31
C GLU A 67 8.95 37.62 3.27
N TRP A 68 8.25 36.60 2.75
CA TRP A 68 7.71 35.50 3.55
C TRP A 68 8.76 34.69 4.30
N GLN A 69 9.98 34.56 3.76
CA GLN A 69 11.12 33.98 4.49
C GLN A 69 11.40 34.70 5.82
N LYS A 70 11.08 35.99 5.92
CA LYS A 70 11.34 36.79 7.13
C LYS A 70 10.23 36.68 8.18
N GLU A 71 9.05 36.16 7.85
CA GLU A 71 7.88 36.15 8.73
C GLU A 71 7.50 34.76 9.26
N VAL A 72 8.12 33.68 8.78
CA VAL A 72 7.84 32.31 9.20
C VAL A 72 8.99 31.75 10.05
N ASP A 73 8.76 31.59 11.35
CA ASP A 73 9.75 31.08 12.32
C ASP A 73 10.12 29.60 12.11
N ASP A 74 9.30 28.80 11.39
CA ASP A 74 9.55 27.39 11.10
C ASP A 74 9.67 27.07 9.59
N PRO A 75 10.89 26.83 9.08
CA PRO A 75 11.15 26.48 7.67
C PRO A 75 10.46 25.20 7.18
N ARG A 76 10.05 24.29 8.08
CA ARG A 76 9.46 23.00 7.71
C ARG A 76 8.01 23.13 7.29
N THR A 77 7.25 23.95 8.01
CA THR A 77 5.84 24.27 7.69
C THR A 77 5.73 25.02 6.36
N PHE A 78 6.65 25.94 6.09
CA PHE A 78 6.73 26.67 4.81
C PHE A 78 7.02 25.75 3.61
N LEU A 79 8.03 24.88 3.71
CA LEU A 79 8.37 23.94 2.64
C LEU A 79 7.28 22.90 2.38
N ALA A 80 6.47 22.56 3.39
CA ALA A 80 5.33 21.66 3.22
C ALA A 80 4.22 22.30 2.38
N THR A 81 3.82 23.53 2.71
CA THR A 81 2.80 24.29 1.96
C THR A 81 3.26 24.60 0.53
N LEU A 82 4.53 24.98 0.33
CA LEU A 82 5.06 25.27 -1.01
C LEU A 82 5.17 24.01 -1.89
N LYS A 83 5.46 22.84 -1.31
CA LYS A 83 5.53 21.57 -2.05
C LYS A 83 4.17 20.96 -2.38
N LEU A 84 3.17 21.24 -1.54
CA LEU A 84 1.77 20.84 -1.75
C LEU A 84 1.19 21.43 -3.04
N ASP A 85 1.51 22.69 -3.34
CA ASP A 85 1.01 23.40 -4.54
C ASP A 85 1.80 23.07 -5.82
N LEU A 86 2.97 22.43 -5.71
CA LEU A 86 3.86 22.13 -6.85
C LEU A 86 3.65 20.72 -7.45
N TYR A 87 2.84 19.84 -6.83
CA TYR A 87 2.59 18.47 -7.30
C TYR A 87 1.15 18.00 -7.04
N PRO A 88 0.17 18.30 -7.94
CA PRO A 88 -1.26 17.99 -7.74
C PRO A 88 -1.62 16.50 -7.69
N ASP A 89 -0.65 15.62 -7.99
CA ASP A 89 -0.81 14.17 -7.99
C ASP A 89 -0.38 13.50 -6.66
N GLU A 90 0.11 14.28 -5.68
CA GLU A 90 0.52 13.75 -4.38
C GLU A 90 -0.39 14.25 -3.24
N VAL A 91 -0.64 13.36 -2.28
CA VAL A 91 -1.31 13.64 -1.02
C VAL A 91 -0.34 13.52 0.14
N TYR A 92 -0.42 14.44 1.09
CA TYR A 92 0.46 14.53 2.24
C TYR A 92 -0.32 14.27 3.51
N VAL A 93 0.14 13.29 4.28
CA VAL A 93 -0.50 12.81 5.50
C VAL A 93 0.46 12.78 6.66
N PHE A 94 -0.09 12.84 7.87
CA PHE A 94 0.66 12.97 9.11
C PHE A 94 0.59 11.69 9.93
N THR A 95 1.69 11.32 10.58
CA THR A 95 1.67 10.38 11.69
C THR A 95 1.10 11.08 12.94
N PRO A 96 0.61 10.34 13.96
CA PRO A 96 0.21 10.94 15.23
C PRO A 96 1.36 11.65 15.97
N LYS A 97 2.62 11.39 15.57
CA LYS A 97 3.82 12.05 16.10
C LYS A 97 4.19 13.34 15.36
N GLY A 98 3.47 13.67 14.28
CA GLY A 98 3.71 14.86 13.47
C GLY A 98 4.65 14.66 12.28
N ASP A 99 5.10 13.44 11.99
CA ASP A 99 5.91 13.17 10.79
C ASP A 99 5.05 13.25 9.53
N VAL A 100 5.59 13.85 8.47
CA VAL A 100 4.89 14.02 7.19
C VAL A 100 5.34 12.98 6.18
N HIS A 101 4.37 12.38 5.49
CA HIS A 101 4.61 11.44 4.40
C HIS A 101 3.80 11.82 3.17
N SER A 102 4.44 11.83 2.00
CA SER A 102 3.76 11.97 0.71
C SER A 102 3.43 10.62 0.09
N PHE A 103 2.29 10.58 -0.60
CA PHE A 103 1.76 9.42 -1.32
C PHE A 103 1.14 9.86 -2.64
N PRO A 104 1.06 8.99 -3.66
CA PRO A 104 0.26 9.30 -4.84
C PRO A 104 -1.22 9.44 -4.48
N ARG A 105 -1.96 10.26 -5.23
CA ARG A 105 -3.40 10.42 -5.10
C ARG A 105 -4.11 9.06 -5.19
N GLY A 106 -5.08 8.85 -4.30
CA GLY A 106 -5.79 7.57 -4.18
C GLY A 106 -5.06 6.52 -3.33
N ALA A 107 -3.91 6.84 -2.72
CA ALA A 107 -3.33 6.00 -1.68
C ALA A 107 -4.28 5.82 -0.50
N THR A 108 -4.14 4.70 0.19
CA THR A 108 -5.02 4.29 1.28
C THR A 108 -4.26 4.18 2.62
N PRO A 109 -4.95 4.07 3.77
CA PRO A 109 -4.29 3.78 5.04
C PRO A 109 -3.41 2.53 5.01
N LEU A 110 -3.74 1.54 4.17
CA LEU A 110 -2.90 0.36 4.02
C LEU A 110 -1.57 0.70 3.32
N ASP A 111 -1.57 1.58 2.33
CA ASP A 111 -0.34 2.11 1.73
C ASP A 111 0.52 2.84 2.76
N PHE A 112 -0.13 3.63 3.62
CA PHE A 112 0.54 4.29 4.74
C PHE A 112 1.19 3.27 5.70
N ALA A 113 0.47 2.22 6.08
CA ALA A 113 1.01 1.18 6.94
C ALA A 113 2.29 0.53 6.35
N TYR A 114 2.28 0.17 5.06
CA TYR A 114 3.45 -0.40 4.37
C TYR A 114 4.59 0.60 4.14
N ARG A 115 4.30 1.90 4.13
CA ARG A 115 5.31 2.96 4.08
C ARG A 115 6.09 3.03 5.39
N ILE A 116 5.39 2.99 6.52
CA ILE A 116 5.99 2.99 7.85
C ILE A 116 6.76 1.70 8.10
N HIS A 117 6.10 0.55 8.00
CA HIS A 117 6.75 -0.74 8.23
C HIS A 117 6.01 -1.90 7.54
N THR A 118 6.77 -2.88 7.04
CA THR A 118 6.17 -4.04 6.36
C THR A 118 5.27 -4.84 7.32
N ASP A 119 5.71 -5.08 8.55
CA ASP A 119 4.90 -5.82 9.54
C ASP A 119 3.67 -5.05 10.01
N LEU A 120 3.74 -3.71 10.02
CA LEU A 120 2.58 -2.88 10.32
C LEU A 120 1.52 -3.05 9.21
N GLY A 121 1.95 -3.04 7.94
CA GLY A 121 1.09 -3.35 6.80
C GLY A 121 0.52 -4.77 6.85
N HIS A 122 1.33 -5.77 7.21
CA HIS A 122 0.87 -7.16 7.32
C HIS A 122 -0.19 -7.36 8.41
N ARG A 123 -0.03 -6.70 9.56
CA ARG A 123 -0.92 -6.84 10.72
C ARG A 123 -2.04 -5.80 10.76
N CYS A 124 -2.17 -4.97 9.72
CA CYS A 124 -3.17 -3.91 9.65
C CYS A 124 -4.59 -4.51 9.70
N SER A 125 -5.36 -4.12 10.73
CA SER A 125 -6.74 -4.55 10.94
C SER A 125 -7.76 -3.47 10.62
N GLY A 126 -7.34 -2.20 10.75
CA GLY A 126 -8.13 -1.02 10.49
C GLY A 126 -7.26 0.24 10.53
N ALA A 127 -7.89 1.38 10.31
CA ALA A 127 -7.22 2.67 10.42
C ALA A 127 -8.14 3.70 11.06
N ARG A 128 -7.56 4.69 11.72
CA ARG A 128 -8.23 5.93 12.07
C ARG A 128 -7.65 7.08 11.26
N ILE A 129 -8.51 7.93 10.74
CA ILE A 129 -8.13 9.19 10.12
C ILE A 129 -8.75 10.30 10.97
N ASN A 130 -7.92 11.23 11.45
CA ASN A 130 -8.34 12.35 12.30
C ASN A 130 -9.14 11.88 13.53
N GLY A 131 -8.69 10.77 14.14
CA GLY A 131 -9.32 10.15 15.31
C GLY A 131 -10.57 9.30 15.03
N LYS A 132 -11.10 9.27 13.80
CA LYS A 132 -12.29 8.51 13.43
C LYS A 132 -11.93 7.21 12.73
N LEU A 133 -12.59 6.11 13.09
CA LEU A 133 -12.36 4.81 12.46
C LEU A 133 -12.91 4.81 11.02
N VAL A 134 -12.09 4.39 10.07
CA VAL A 134 -12.43 4.41 8.64
C VAL A 134 -12.16 3.06 7.97
N PRO A 135 -12.85 2.73 6.87
CA PRO A 135 -12.50 1.59 6.04
C PRO A 135 -11.08 1.71 5.48
N LEU A 136 -10.37 0.59 5.35
CA LEU A 136 -9.01 0.56 4.79
C LEU A 136 -8.91 0.97 3.31
N ARG A 137 -10.05 1.03 2.60
CA ARG A 137 -10.11 1.48 1.19
C ARG A 137 -10.26 2.99 1.03
N THR A 138 -10.41 3.72 2.14
CA THR A 138 -10.61 5.18 2.10
C THR A 138 -9.37 5.83 1.48
N ALA A 139 -9.57 6.68 0.48
CA ALA A 139 -8.47 7.44 -0.10
C ALA A 139 -8.00 8.51 0.88
N LEU A 140 -6.68 8.61 1.05
CA LEU A 140 -6.03 9.62 1.87
C LEU A 140 -6.18 11.01 1.24
N GLN A 141 -6.37 12.01 2.09
CA GLN A 141 -6.48 13.41 1.71
C GLN A 141 -5.35 14.24 2.35
N ASN A 142 -5.06 15.40 1.77
CA ASN A 142 -4.09 16.33 2.34
C ASN A 142 -4.51 16.75 3.75
N GLY A 143 -3.58 16.68 4.70
CA GLY A 143 -3.84 17.05 6.09
C GLY A 143 -4.30 15.90 6.98
N ASP A 144 -4.59 14.72 6.42
CA ASP A 144 -5.07 13.58 7.21
C ASP A 144 -4.01 13.12 8.21
N MET A 145 -4.40 13.04 9.49
CA MET A 145 -3.64 12.36 10.52
C MET A 145 -4.05 10.88 10.55
N VAL A 146 -3.14 10.00 10.16
CA VAL A 146 -3.41 8.56 9.97
C VAL A 146 -2.82 7.76 11.11
N GLU A 147 -3.67 7.01 11.80
CA GLU A 147 -3.30 6.03 12.82
C GLU A 147 -3.66 4.62 12.34
N ILE A 148 -2.71 3.69 12.40
CA ILE A 148 -2.94 2.30 11.99
C ILE A 148 -3.29 1.45 13.19
N VAL A 149 -4.41 0.74 13.10
CA VAL A 149 -4.82 -0.26 14.08
C VAL A 149 -4.30 -1.62 13.60
N THR A 150 -3.66 -2.36 14.51
CA THR A 150 -3.13 -3.70 14.21
C THR A 150 -3.91 -4.79 14.94
N GLY A 151 -3.81 -6.02 14.47
CA GLY A 151 -4.33 -7.19 15.16
C GLY A 151 -3.43 -8.42 14.99
N PRO A 152 -3.35 -9.32 15.99
CA PRO A 152 -2.45 -10.47 15.97
C PRO A 152 -2.83 -11.48 14.87
N ASN A 153 -4.11 -11.64 14.58
CA ASN A 153 -4.63 -12.58 13.57
C ASN A 153 -5.00 -11.87 12.25
N ARG A 154 -4.33 -10.74 11.95
CA ARG A 154 -4.51 -10.06 10.67
C ARG A 154 -3.33 -10.27 9.75
N SER A 155 -3.68 -10.38 8.48
CA SER A 155 -2.79 -10.74 7.41
C SER A 155 -3.34 -10.17 6.11
N PRO A 156 -2.49 -9.83 5.14
CA PRO A 156 -2.92 -9.31 3.85
C PRO A 156 -3.80 -10.33 3.12
N SER A 157 -4.81 -9.82 2.42
CA SER A 157 -5.66 -10.65 1.55
C SER A 157 -5.40 -10.33 0.09
N ARG A 158 -5.89 -11.17 -0.83
CA ARG A 158 -5.87 -10.86 -2.27
C ARG A 158 -6.64 -9.58 -2.57
N ASP A 159 -7.72 -9.34 -1.85
CA ASP A 159 -8.55 -8.15 -2.01
C ASP A 159 -7.81 -6.86 -1.61
N SER A 160 -6.82 -6.93 -0.72
CA SER A 160 -5.92 -5.81 -0.43
C SER A 160 -5.26 -5.23 -1.68
N LEU A 161 -4.93 -6.08 -2.68
CA LEU A 161 -4.30 -5.65 -3.93
C LEU A 161 -5.20 -4.77 -4.81
N ASN A 162 -6.52 -4.81 -4.61
CA ASN A 162 -7.48 -4.08 -5.42
C ASN A 162 -7.55 -2.59 -5.04
N PHE A 163 -7.16 -2.23 -3.82
CA PHE A 163 -7.32 -0.87 -3.31
C PHE A 163 -6.03 -0.20 -2.85
N VAL A 164 -4.92 -0.92 -2.70
CA VAL A 164 -3.62 -0.25 -2.49
C VAL A 164 -3.17 0.45 -3.76
N ALA A 165 -2.68 1.68 -3.65
CA ALA A 165 -2.19 2.44 -4.80
C ALA A 165 -0.71 2.16 -5.08
N THR A 166 0.10 2.11 -4.02
CA THR A 166 1.57 2.15 -4.12
C THR A 166 2.17 0.83 -4.59
N SER A 167 3.22 0.94 -5.42
CA SER A 167 3.99 -0.22 -5.89
C SER A 167 4.63 -1.01 -4.75
N ARG A 168 5.09 -0.30 -3.71
CA ARG A 168 5.66 -0.90 -2.50
C ARG A 168 4.65 -1.81 -1.79
N ALA A 169 3.45 -1.31 -1.50
CA ALA A 169 2.42 -2.10 -0.83
C ALA A 169 2.02 -3.31 -1.69
N LYS A 170 1.77 -3.11 -2.99
CA LYS A 170 1.47 -4.21 -3.94
C LYS A 170 2.55 -5.29 -3.93
N SER A 171 3.82 -4.89 -3.97
CA SER A 171 4.96 -5.82 -3.97
C SER A 171 5.03 -6.63 -2.67
N LYS A 172 4.91 -5.98 -1.52
CA LYS A 172 4.95 -6.65 -0.21
C LYS A 172 3.77 -7.59 0.02
N ILE A 173 2.56 -7.18 -0.36
CA ILE A 173 1.37 -8.03 -0.29
C ILE A 173 1.54 -9.27 -1.19
N ARG A 174 1.98 -9.09 -2.44
CA ARG A 174 2.23 -10.22 -3.36
C ARG A 174 3.29 -11.17 -2.81
N GLN A 175 4.39 -10.63 -2.30
CA GLN A 175 5.45 -11.43 -1.67
C GLN A 175 4.88 -12.27 -0.53
N TRP A 176 4.11 -11.66 0.37
CA TRP A 176 3.49 -12.35 1.49
C TRP A 176 2.54 -13.47 1.03
N LEU A 177 1.63 -13.16 0.09
CA LEU A 177 0.67 -14.12 -0.45
C LEU A 177 1.35 -15.31 -1.15
N ASN A 178 2.41 -15.04 -1.90
CA ASN A 178 3.18 -16.09 -2.57
C ASN A 178 3.89 -16.99 -1.57
N THR A 179 4.48 -16.41 -0.51
CA THR A 179 5.10 -17.19 0.55
C THR A 179 4.09 -18.07 1.28
N GLN A 180 2.91 -17.54 1.60
CA GLN A 180 1.85 -18.35 2.24
C GLN A 180 1.38 -19.50 1.34
N GLN A 181 1.14 -19.23 0.05
CA GLN A 181 0.75 -20.29 -0.89
C GLN A 181 1.83 -21.35 -1.05
N LYS A 182 3.11 -20.97 -1.04
CA LYS A 182 4.22 -21.93 -1.09
C LYS A 182 4.25 -22.80 0.16
N ASN A 183 4.14 -22.20 1.34
CA ASN A 183 4.15 -22.93 2.61
C ASN A 183 2.94 -23.88 2.72
N GLU A 184 1.77 -23.44 2.27
CA GLU A 184 0.56 -24.27 2.25
C GLU A 184 0.70 -25.43 1.26
N ALA A 185 1.21 -25.17 0.05
CA ALA A 185 1.47 -26.20 -0.95
C ALA A 185 2.49 -27.23 -0.44
N GLU A 186 3.56 -26.78 0.22
CA GLU A 186 4.54 -27.65 0.87
C GLU A 186 3.88 -28.56 1.91
N ALA A 187 3.11 -27.99 2.84
CA ALA A 187 2.42 -28.76 3.88
C ALA A 187 1.44 -29.79 3.29
N ILE A 188 0.69 -29.40 2.26
CA ILE A 188 -0.24 -30.27 1.54
C ILE A 188 0.52 -31.41 0.84
N GLY A 189 1.55 -31.09 0.05
CA GLY A 189 2.31 -32.08 -0.72
C GLY A 189 3.04 -33.07 0.17
N ARG A 190 3.62 -32.60 1.27
CA ARG A 190 4.19 -33.47 2.31
C ARG A 190 3.15 -34.44 2.84
N ARG A 191 1.99 -33.95 3.29
CA ARG A 191 0.90 -34.79 3.82
C ARG A 191 0.39 -35.80 2.80
N ILE A 192 0.31 -35.42 1.53
CA ILE A 192 -0.08 -36.32 0.45
C ILE A 192 0.93 -37.46 0.31
N LEU A 193 2.22 -37.16 0.20
CA LEU A 193 3.25 -38.19 0.03
C LEU A 193 3.35 -39.11 1.23
N GLU A 194 3.32 -38.54 2.45
CA GLU A 194 3.32 -39.32 3.70
C GLU A 194 2.13 -40.28 3.78
N ARG A 195 0.94 -39.84 3.37
CA ARG A 195 -0.26 -40.69 3.36
C ARG A 195 -0.09 -41.87 2.42
N HIS A 196 0.49 -41.66 1.24
CA HIS A 196 0.71 -42.75 0.29
C HIS A 196 1.78 -43.73 0.77
N LEU A 197 2.90 -43.26 1.33
CA LEU A 197 3.94 -44.13 1.90
C LEU A 197 3.40 -44.99 3.05
N LYS A 198 2.55 -44.41 3.91
CA LYS A 198 1.89 -45.15 5.00
C LYS A 198 0.96 -46.25 4.49
N LYS A 199 0.22 -46.01 3.38
CA LYS A 199 -0.69 -47.01 2.80
C LYS A 199 0.03 -48.27 2.32
N ILE A 200 1.26 -48.12 1.82
CA ILE A 200 2.10 -49.23 1.35
C ILE A 200 3.07 -49.73 2.44
N HIS A 201 2.86 -49.33 3.70
CA HIS A 201 3.66 -49.75 4.86
C HIS A 201 5.17 -49.44 4.78
N VAL A 202 5.54 -48.42 4.00
CA VAL A 202 6.93 -47.96 3.88
C VAL A 202 7.22 -46.86 4.90
N SER A 203 8.42 -46.92 5.49
CA SER A 203 8.87 -45.92 6.46
C SER A 203 9.11 -44.55 5.80
N VAL A 204 8.25 -43.58 6.13
CA VAL A 204 8.35 -42.18 5.67
C VAL A 204 9.74 -41.59 5.87
N ARG A 205 10.30 -41.76 7.08
CA ARG A 205 11.61 -41.19 7.43
C ARG A 205 12.72 -41.79 6.57
N LYS A 206 12.77 -43.12 6.45
CA LYS A 206 13.78 -43.80 5.61
C LYS A 206 13.66 -43.41 4.14
N THR A 207 12.44 -43.18 3.65
CA THR A 207 12.23 -42.71 2.27
C THR A 207 12.71 -41.28 2.07
N PHE A 208 12.41 -40.36 2.99
CA PHE A 208 12.78 -38.95 2.85
C PHE A 208 14.29 -38.72 3.01
N GLU A 209 14.93 -39.45 3.92
CA GLU A 209 16.38 -39.40 4.17
C GLU A 209 17.18 -40.36 3.26
N GLY A 210 16.50 -41.11 2.39
CA GLY A 210 17.10 -42.16 1.58
C GLY A 210 17.84 -41.64 0.35
N GLU A 211 18.86 -42.37 -0.08
CA GLU A 211 19.69 -42.03 -1.24
C GLU A 211 18.89 -41.92 -2.55
N ARG A 212 17.90 -42.80 -2.76
CA ARG A 212 17.01 -42.76 -3.93
C ARG A 212 16.16 -41.49 -4.01
N MET A 213 15.77 -40.93 -2.87
CA MET A 213 15.09 -39.63 -2.83
C MET A 213 16.06 -38.51 -3.21
N ALA A 214 17.28 -38.53 -2.68
CA ALA A 214 18.30 -37.55 -3.03
C ALA A 214 18.67 -37.60 -4.53
N GLU A 215 18.78 -38.80 -5.11
CA GLU A 215 18.97 -39.00 -6.55
C GLU A 215 17.80 -38.45 -7.37
N TYR A 216 16.57 -38.75 -6.97
CA TYR A 216 15.38 -38.24 -7.63
C TYR A 216 15.35 -36.70 -7.63
N LEU A 217 15.59 -36.08 -6.47
CA LEU A 217 15.66 -34.62 -6.34
C LEU A 217 16.73 -34.03 -7.26
N ARG A 218 17.93 -34.61 -7.32
CA ARG A 218 19.00 -34.18 -8.25
C ARG A 218 18.58 -34.29 -9.72
N SER A 219 17.94 -35.41 -10.10
CA SER A 219 17.49 -35.64 -11.48
C SER A 219 16.42 -34.64 -11.94
N GLU A 220 15.60 -34.15 -11.01
CA GLU A 220 14.53 -33.17 -11.25
C GLU A 220 14.99 -31.71 -11.09
N GLY A 221 16.27 -31.48 -10.78
CA GLY A 221 16.82 -30.16 -10.51
C GLY A 221 16.24 -29.50 -9.25
N LEU A 222 15.82 -30.30 -8.27
CA LEU A 222 15.24 -29.85 -7.01
C LEU A 222 16.33 -29.82 -5.93
N PRO A 223 16.74 -28.63 -5.44
CA PRO A 223 17.82 -28.54 -4.46
C PRO A 223 17.39 -29.01 -3.07
N ARG A 224 16.08 -29.01 -2.76
CA ARG A 224 15.55 -29.45 -1.46
C ARG A 224 14.21 -30.18 -1.60
N ILE A 225 13.91 -31.05 -0.64
CA ILE A 225 12.69 -31.87 -0.63
C ILE A 225 11.42 -31.02 -0.47
N GLU A 226 11.51 -29.85 0.15
CA GLU A 226 10.40 -28.89 0.28
C GLU A 226 9.87 -28.46 -1.10
N GLU A 227 10.74 -28.35 -2.11
CA GLU A 227 10.33 -28.00 -3.46
C GLU A 227 9.58 -29.13 -4.17
N LEU A 228 9.93 -30.39 -3.86
CA LEU A 228 9.15 -31.55 -4.27
C LEU A 228 7.76 -31.49 -3.63
N PHE A 229 7.68 -31.21 -2.32
CA PHE A 229 6.40 -31.07 -1.65
C PHE A 229 5.57 -29.93 -2.24
N GLN A 230 6.17 -28.79 -2.57
CA GLN A 230 5.47 -27.71 -3.27
C GLN A 230 4.93 -28.16 -4.64
N ARG A 231 5.73 -28.87 -5.46
CA ARG A 231 5.25 -29.41 -6.75
C ARG A 231 4.09 -30.38 -6.58
N LEU A 232 4.14 -31.26 -5.58
CA LEU A 232 3.05 -32.18 -5.24
C LEU A 232 1.80 -31.42 -4.76
N GLY A 233 1.96 -30.41 -3.91
CA GLY A 233 0.86 -29.59 -3.38
C GLY A 233 0.16 -28.76 -4.46
N TYR A 234 0.90 -28.25 -5.43
CA TYR A 234 0.33 -27.60 -6.62
C TYR A 234 -0.25 -28.58 -7.64
N GLY A 235 -0.07 -29.90 -7.48
CA GLY A 235 -0.50 -30.91 -8.43
C GLY A 235 0.30 -30.95 -9.74
N LYS A 236 1.49 -30.33 -9.78
CA LYS A 236 2.37 -30.32 -10.96
C LYS A 236 3.00 -31.68 -11.24
N THR A 237 3.18 -32.48 -10.19
CA THR A 237 3.74 -33.83 -10.28
C THR A 237 2.79 -34.80 -9.60
N PRO A 238 2.39 -35.90 -10.27
CA PRO A 238 1.56 -36.91 -9.63
C PRO A 238 2.39 -37.73 -8.63
N VAL A 239 1.79 -38.03 -7.48
CA VAL A 239 2.45 -38.77 -6.39
C VAL A 239 2.99 -40.12 -6.85
N ARG A 240 2.22 -40.83 -7.68
CA ARG A 240 2.61 -42.14 -8.21
C ARG A 240 3.94 -42.10 -8.95
N HIS A 241 4.18 -41.03 -9.72
CA HIS A 241 5.44 -40.86 -10.45
C HIS A 241 6.64 -40.76 -9.51
N VAL A 242 6.50 -40.01 -8.42
CA VAL A 242 7.53 -39.92 -7.37
C VAL A 242 7.78 -41.30 -6.74
N LEU A 243 6.72 -42.00 -6.35
CA LEU A 243 6.83 -43.31 -5.70
C LEU A 243 7.53 -44.34 -6.59
N THR A 244 7.21 -44.39 -7.89
CA THR A 244 7.85 -45.32 -8.84
C THR A 244 9.34 -45.09 -9.03
N ARG A 245 9.82 -43.87 -8.78
CA ARG A 245 11.24 -43.51 -8.92
C ARG A 245 12.02 -43.70 -7.62
N VAL A 246 11.36 -43.46 -6.48
CA VAL A 246 12.02 -43.44 -5.17
C VAL A 246 11.97 -44.81 -4.47
N LEU A 247 10.97 -45.64 -4.77
CA LEU A 247 10.80 -46.95 -4.14
C LEU A 247 11.30 -48.09 -5.03
N ALA A 248 11.70 -49.20 -4.40
CA ALA A 248 11.97 -50.43 -5.13
C ALA A 248 10.65 -51.05 -5.64
N PRO A 249 10.68 -51.79 -6.77
CA PRO A 249 9.49 -52.50 -7.27
C PRO A 249 8.84 -53.39 -6.20
N GLU A 250 9.63 -54.09 -5.38
CA GLU A 250 9.09 -54.97 -4.33
C GLU A 250 8.29 -54.20 -3.26
N GLN A 251 8.65 -52.94 -3.01
CA GLN A 251 7.97 -52.07 -2.03
C GLN A 251 6.66 -51.49 -2.56
N LEU A 252 6.50 -51.40 -3.89
CA LEU A 252 5.27 -50.96 -4.54
C LEU A 252 4.26 -52.10 -4.62
N GLU A 253 4.73 -53.31 -4.93
CA GLU A 253 3.89 -54.52 -5.03
C GLU A 253 3.38 -54.99 -3.64
N ALA A 254 4.19 -54.88 -2.59
CA ALA A 254 3.79 -55.22 -1.22
C ALA A 254 2.60 -54.40 -0.69
N GLY A 255 2.28 -53.25 -1.30
CA GLY A 255 1.14 -52.41 -0.96
C GLY A 255 -0.11 -52.62 -1.82
N GLU A 256 0.00 -53.32 -2.96
CA GLU A 256 -1.12 -53.63 -3.87
C GLU A 256 -1.75 -55.00 -3.60
N ALA A 257 -1.13 -55.85 -2.78
CA ALA A 257 -1.72 -57.11 -2.34
C ALA A 257 -2.99 -56.81 -1.49
N PRO A 258 -4.18 -57.32 -1.87
CA PRO A 258 -5.39 -57.11 -1.08
C PRO A 258 -5.20 -57.72 0.30
N ALA A 259 -5.51 -56.94 1.33
CA ALA A 259 -5.60 -57.44 2.71
C ALA A 259 -6.58 -58.63 2.71
N ARG A 260 -6.05 -59.83 2.97
CA ARG A 260 -6.83 -61.04 3.20
C ARG A 260 -7.49 -61.00 4.57
#